data_AF-A0A842XG22-F1
#
_entry.id   AF-A0A842XG22-F1
#
_cell.length_a   1.000
_cell.length_b   1.000
_cell.length_c   1.000
_cell.angle_alpha   90.00
_cell.angle_beta   90.00
_cell.angle_gamma   90.00
#
_symmetry.space_group_name_H-M   'P 1'
#
loop_
_entity.id
_entity.type
_entity.pdbx_description
1 polymer ?
#
loop_
_entity_poly.entity_id
_entity_poly.type
_entity_poly.pdbx_seq_one_letter_code
_entity_poly.pdbx_strand_id
1 'polypeptide(L)'
;MEREETEGFKEFYRKSLRFTDDKKMFIALERFNLAYEKKRFEDNIIDYVIAFEALFGTKEKSRIGMRIELKSGFLVGDSKEKITKIYKFMRDVYELRSTIVHGDEIKFPIKIGKESYYSDYQLKPDIIKIFREIISSFFDEERIRDKKEIFAIIEEKLESEENDNKSGDEMIESILGKNNA
;
A
#
# COMPACT_ATOMS: atom_id res chain seq x y z
N MET A 1 10.10 7.24 -29.50
CA MET A 1 9.49 7.79 -28.27
C MET A 1 8.50 8.84 -28.74
N GLU A 2 7.22 8.56 -28.56
CA GLU A 2 6.16 9.42 -29.12
C GLU A 2 6.04 10.73 -28.31
N ARG A 3 5.55 11.81 -28.94
CA ARG A 3 5.45 13.12 -28.29
C ARG A 3 4.56 13.11 -27.04
N GLU A 4 3.53 12.26 -26.99
CA GLU A 4 2.65 12.12 -25.83
C GLU A 4 3.33 11.46 -24.62
N GLU A 5 4.11 10.40 -24.83
CA GLU A 5 4.91 9.77 -23.76
C GLU A 5 5.88 10.76 -23.13
N THR A 6 6.38 11.70 -23.94
CA THR A 6 7.35 12.72 -23.52
C THR A 6 6.70 13.78 -22.62
N GLU A 7 5.44 14.16 -22.87
CA GLU A 7 4.73 15.14 -22.01
C GLU A 7 4.23 14.51 -20.72
N GLY A 8 3.68 13.28 -20.77
CA GLY A 8 3.28 12.54 -19.57
C GLY A 8 4.46 12.31 -18.61
N PHE A 9 5.64 11.98 -19.14
CA PHE A 9 6.86 11.85 -18.34
C PHE A 9 7.32 13.17 -17.72
N LYS A 10 7.28 14.28 -18.46
CA LYS A 10 7.65 15.60 -17.93
C LYS A 10 6.73 16.04 -16.80
N GLU A 11 5.44 15.80 -16.93
CA GLU A 11 4.47 16.13 -15.88
C GLU A 11 4.71 15.30 -14.63
N PHE A 12 4.86 13.97 -14.77
CA PHE A 12 5.24 13.09 -13.68
C PHE A 12 6.55 13.54 -13.02
N TYR A 13 7.59 13.81 -13.80
CA TYR A 13 8.89 14.24 -13.29
C TYR A 13 8.78 15.54 -12.49
N ARG A 14 8.09 16.56 -13.04
CA ARG A 14 7.84 17.83 -12.33
C ARG A 14 7.08 17.62 -11.01
N LYS A 15 6.07 16.76 -11.01
CA LYS A 15 5.32 16.42 -9.79
C LYS A 15 6.21 15.67 -8.79
N SER A 16 7.06 14.75 -9.24
CA SER A 16 8.00 14.00 -8.39
C SER A 16 9.07 14.89 -7.75
N LEU A 17 9.46 15.99 -8.39
CA LEU A 17 10.40 16.96 -7.80
C LEU A 17 9.88 17.58 -6.49
N ARG A 18 8.57 17.57 -6.25
CA ARG A 18 7.99 18.05 -4.99
C ARG A 18 8.25 17.13 -3.81
N PHE A 19 8.65 15.89 -4.08
CA PHE A 19 8.93 14.87 -3.08
C PHE A 19 10.43 14.60 -2.92
N THR A 20 11.30 15.41 -3.53
CA THR A 20 12.77 15.23 -3.40
C THR A 20 13.24 15.40 -1.96
N ASP A 21 12.55 16.23 -1.18
CA ASP A 21 12.85 16.45 0.24
C ASP A 21 12.03 15.51 1.16
N ASP A 22 11.07 14.77 0.60
CA ASP A 22 10.31 13.77 1.34
C ASP A 22 11.07 12.43 1.35
N LYS A 23 11.86 12.25 2.42
CA LYS A 23 12.64 11.04 2.64
C LYS A 23 11.80 9.75 2.60
N LYS A 24 10.53 9.79 3.05
CA LYS A 24 9.66 8.60 3.03
C LYS A 24 9.29 8.21 1.62
N MET A 25 8.86 9.20 0.82
CA MET A 25 8.56 8.99 -0.61
C MET A 25 9.79 8.54 -1.38
N PHE A 26 10.95 9.15 -1.12
CA PHE A 26 12.21 8.74 -1.75
C PHE A 26 12.54 7.26 -1.47
N ILE A 27 12.53 6.83 -0.21
CA ILE A 27 12.80 5.43 0.16
C ILE A 27 11.77 4.50 -0.49
N ALA A 28 10.49 4.89 -0.52
CA ALA A 28 9.45 4.08 -1.14
C ALA A 28 9.71 3.85 -2.63
N LEU A 29 10.00 4.91 -3.37
CA LEU A 29 10.30 4.83 -4.80
C LEU A 29 11.59 4.06 -5.09
N GLU A 30 12.64 4.29 -4.29
CA GLU A 30 13.90 3.56 -4.39
C GLU A 30 13.68 2.05 -4.20
N ARG A 31 12.98 1.66 -3.13
CA ARG A 31 12.69 0.24 -2.82
C ARG A 31 11.82 -0.41 -3.88
N PHE A 32 10.81 0.31 -4.37
CA PHE A 32 9.98 -0.16 -5.45
C PHE A 32 10.79 -0.42 -6.74
N ASN A 33 11.72 0.47 -7.10
CA ASN A 33 12.58 0.29 -8.26
C ASN A 33 13.56 -0.89 -8.07
N LEU A 34 14.17 -1.02 -6.90
CA LEU A 34 15.03 -2.16 -6.57
C LEU A 34 14.29 -3.49 -6.68
N ALA A 35 13.03 -3.54 -6.22
CA ALA A 35 12.17 -4.71 -6.37
C ALA A 35 11.96 -5.10 -7.84
N TYR A 36 12.02 -4.17 -8.80
CA TYR A 36 11.85 -4.49 -10.21
C TYR A 36 13.09 -5.17 -10.83
N GLU A 37 14.29 -4.88 -10.31
CA GLU A 37 15.56 -5.38 -10.83
C GLU A 37 15.93 -6.77 -10.27
N LYS A 38 15.38 -7.13 -9.10
CA LYS A 38 15.72 -8.39 -8.44
C LYS A 38 15.11 -9.61 -9.15
N LYS A 39 15.91 -10.68 -9.23
CA LYS A 39 15.52 -11.94 -9.88
C LYS A 39 14.66 -12.86 -9.00
N ARG A 40 14.88 -12.81 -7.67
CA ARG A 40 14.19 -13.69 -6.73
C ARG A 40 12.87 -13.07 -6.29
N PHE A 41 11.80 -13.85 -6.39
CA PHE A 41 10.45 -13.42 -6.03
C PHE A 41 10.35 -12.94 -4.59
N GLU A 42 10.97 -13.68 -3.67
CA GLU A 42 10.99 -13.38 -2.24
C GLU A 42 11.54 -11.98 -1.97
N ASP A 43 12.66 -11.66 -2.62
CA ASP A 43 13.32 -10.38 -2.45
C ASP A 43 12.53 -9.23 -3.08
N ASN A 44 11.73 -9.51 -4.12
CA ASN A 44 10.80 -8.54 -4.71
C ASN A 44 9.70 -8.20 -3.69
N ILE A 45 9.06 -9.21 -3.09
CA ILE A 45 7.99 -9.03 -2.10
C ILE A 45 8.47 -8.24 -0.89
N ILE A 46 9.66 -8.57 -0.38
CA ILE A 46 10.27 -7.84 0.74
C ILE A 46 10.42 -6.36 0.40
N ASP A 47 11.02 -6.02 -0.75
CA ASP A 47 11.23 -4.60 -1.10
C ASP A 47 9.91 -3.87 -1.41
N TYR A 48 8.93 -4.52 -2.02
CA TYR A 48 7.60 -3.93 -2.19
C TYR A 48 6.95 -3.59 -0.84
N VAL A 49 7.02 -4.49 0.14
CA VAL A 49 6.50 -4.23 1.49
C VAL A 49 7.28 -3.14 2.21
N ILE A 50 8.61 -3.10 2.08
CA ILE A 50 9.42 -1.99 2.61
C ILE A 50 8.99 -0.65 1.97
N ALA A 51 8.66 -0.65 0.67
CA ALA A 51 8.18 0.57 0.02
C ALA A 51 6.85 1.06 0.63
N PHE A 52 5.92 0.15 0.91
CA PHE A 52 4.67 0.49 1.60
C PHE A 52 4.90 0.94 3.06
N GLU A 53 5.81 0.30 3.78
CA GLU A 53 6.22 0.70 5.13
C GLU A 53 6.83 2.10 5.16
N ALA A 54 7.64 2.44 4.17
CA ALA A 54 8.20 3.78 4.05
C ALA A 54 7.12 4.84 3.87
N LEU A 55 6.11 4.59 3.03
CA LEU A 55 5.00 5.51 2.78
C LEU A 55 4.09 5.69 4.01
N PHE A 56 3.67 4.59 4.62
CA PHE A 56 2.57 4.60 5.60
C PHE A 56 3.00 4.39 7.04
N GLY A 57 4.22 3.89 7.26
CA GLY A 57 4.77 3.62 8.58
C GLY A 57 5.00 4.88 9.41
N THR A 58 4.90 4.69 10.73
CA THR A 58 5.20 5.71 11.74
C THR A 58 6.42 5.26 12.56
N LYS A 59 6.90 6.11 13.48
CA LYS A 59 7.98 5.71 14.40
C LYS A 59 7.54 4.60 15.35
N GLU A 60 6.24 4.50 15.56
CA GLU A 60 5.63 3.48 16.39
C GLU A 60 5.52 2.16 15.60
N LYS A 61 6.08 1.10 16.18
CA LYS A 61 6.13 -0.21 15.52
C LYS A 61 4.87 -1.04 15.73
N SER A 62 3.98 -0.61 16.64
CA SER A 62 2.69 -1.26 16.87
C SER A 62 1.86 -1.20 15.58
N ARG A 63 1.21 -2.33 15.25
CA ARG A 63 0.19 -2.45 14.19
C ARG A 63 0.60 -1.91 12.81
N ILE A 64 1.89 -1.95 12.46
CA ILE A 64 2.38 -1.41 11.19
C ILE A 64 1.69 -2.03 9.96
N GLY A 65 1.44 -3.35 9.96
CA GLY A 65 0.70 -4.04 8.90
C GLY A 65 -0.70 -3.46 8.71
N MET A 66 -1.51 -3.46 9.77
CA MET A 66 -2.87 -2.93 9.73
C MET A 66 -2.94 -1.45 9.31
N ARG A 67 -1.97 -0.64 9.72
CA ARG A 67 -1.83 0.75 9.27
C ARG A 67 -1.64 0.84 7.76
N ILE A 68 -0.72 0.04 7.21
CA ILE A 68 -0.46 -0.03 5.76
C ILE A 68 -1.71 -0.49 5.01
N GLU A 69 -2.36 -1.54 5.51
CA GLU A 69 -3.55 -2.13 4.90
C GLU A 69 -4.71 -1.12 4.80
N LEU A 70 -5.02 -0.47 5.92
CA LEU A 70 -6.11 0.52 6.00
C LEU A 70 -5.80 1.76 5.15
N LYS A 71 -4.61 2.35 5.31
CA LYS A 71 -4.25 3.56 4.55
C LYS A 71 -4.22 3.30 3.05
N SER A 72 -3.71 2.15 2.62
CA SER A 72 -3.73 1.75 1.20
C SER A 72 -5.16 1.64 0.68
N GLY A 73 -6.04 0.96 1.43
CA GLY A 73 -7.44 0.80 1.07
C GLY A 73 -8.17 2.13 0.95
N PHE A 74 -8.06 2.99 1.96
CA PHE A 74 -8.73 4.29 1.99
C PHE A 74 -8.14 5.30 1.01
N LEU A 75 -6.84 5.24 0.71
CA LEU A 75 -6.20 6.12 -0.27
C LEU A 75 -6.71 5.84 -1.69
N VAL A 76 -6.76 4.56 -2.08
CA VAL A 76 -7.07 4.14 -3.46
C VAL A 76 -8.55 3.84 -3.68
N GLY A 77 -9.27 3.46 -2.64
CA GLY A 77 -10.69 3.15 -2.66
C GLY A 77 -11.61 4.38 -2.68
N ASP A 78 -12.65 4.30 -3.51
CA ASP A 78 -13.77 5.25 -3.66
C ASP A 78 -15.09 4.69 -3.11
N SER A 79 -15.11 3.39 -2.79
CA SER A 79 -16.25 2.62 -2.34
C SER A 79 -15.80 1.64 -1.26
N LYS A 80 -16.71 1.27 -0.38
CA LYS A 80 -16.45 0.29 0.68
C LYS A 80 -15.91 -1.02 0.12
N GLU A 81 -16.50 -1.51 -0.96
CA GLU A 81 -16.07 -2.74 -1.64
C GLU A 81 -14.62 -2.65 -2.12
N LYS A 82 -14.24 -1.52 -2.72
CA LYS A 82 -12.86 -1.29 -3.20
C LYS A 82 -11.89 -1.12 -2.04
N ILE A 83 -12.26 -0.39 -0.99
CA ILE A 83 -11.46 -0.23 0.24
C ILE A 83 -11.18 -1.60 0.84
N THR A 84 -12.22 -2.42 1.08
CA THR A 84 -12.08 -3.76 1.65
C THR A 84 -11.27 -4.69 0.74
N LYS A 85 -11.42 -4.59 -0.59
CA LYS A 85 -10.63 -5.39 -1.53
C LYS A 85 -9.13 -5.08 -1.40
N ILE A 86 -8.78 -3.81 -1.39
CA ILE A 86 -7.37 -3.37 -1.29
C ILE A 86 -6.82 -3.67 0.10
N TYR A 87 -7.59 -3.43 1.16
CA TYR A 87 -7.24 -3.81 2.53
C TYR A 87 -6.84 -5.30 2.61
N LYS A 88 -7.69 -6.21 2.14
CA LYS A 88 -7.43 -7.66 2.17
C LYS A 88 -6.23 -8.04 1.31
N PHE A 89 -6.08 -7.45 0.13
CA PHE A 89 -4.91 -7.66 -0.72
C PHE A 89 -3.62 -7.28 0.01
N MET A 90 -3.59 -6.09 0.61
CA MET A 90 -2.40 -5.57 1.30
C MET A 90 -2.06 -6.41 2.53
N ARG A 91 -3.07 -6.90 3.25
CA ARG A 91 -2.88 -7.77 4.42
C ARG A 91 -2.19 -9.06 4.01
N ASP A 92 -2.73 -9.73 3.00
CA ASP A 92 -2.20 -11.01 2.56
C ASP A 92 -0.80 -10.86 1.93
N VAL A 93 -0.49 -9.72 1.29
CA VAL A 93 0.88 -9.39 0.82
C VAL A 93 1.84 -9.14 1.98
N TYR A 94 1.39 -8.45 3.03
CA TYR A 94 2.19 -8.23 4.24
C TYR A 94 2.47 -9.54 4.99
N GLU A 95 1.46 -10.40 5.12
CA GLU A 95 1.60 -11.77 5.67
C GLU A 95 2.58 -12.60 4.85
N LEU A 96 2.48 -12.58 3.51
CA LEU A 96 3.44 -13.27 2.63
C LEU A 96 4.88 -12.82 2.90
N ARG A 97 5.12 -11.51 3.05
CA ARG A 97 6.44 -11.00 3.45
C ARG A 97 6.86 -11.52 4.82
N SER A 98 5.95 -11.61 5.78
CA SER A 98 6.25 -12.17 7.12
C SER A 98 6.72 -13.62 7.01
N THR A 99 5.97 -14.46 6.28
CA THR A 99 6.33 -15.85 5.99
C THR A 99 7.73 -15.95 5.36
N ILE A 100 8.02 -15.13 4.34
CA ILE A 100 9.32 -15.11 3.66
C ILE A 100 10.46 -14.80 4.62
N VAL A 101 10.34 -13.76 5.46
CA VAL A 101 11.45 -13.35 6.35
C VAL A 101 11.70 -14.33 7.49
N HIS A 102 10.72 -15.17 7.81
CA HIS A 102 10.89 -16.29 8.75
C HIS A 102 11.50 -17.54 8.10
N GLY A 103 11.73 -17.52 6.78
CA GLY A 103 12.39 -18.60 6.05
C GLY A 103 11.45 -19.72 5.62
N ASP A 104 10.13 -19.49 5.68
CA ASP A 104 9.14 -20.46 5.25
C ASP A 104 9.11 -20.58 3.71
N GLU A 105 8.83 -21.79 3.20
CA GLU A 105 8.69 -22.02 1.76
C GLU A 105 7.39 -21.42 1.21
N ILE A 106 7.51 -20.68 0.11
CA ILE A 106 6.35 -20.23 -0.65
C ILE A 106 5.82 -21.37 -1.51
N LYS A 107 4.54 -21.72 -1.35
CA LYS A 107 3.86 -22.73 -2.15
C LYS A 107 2.77 -22.08 -2.99
N PHE A 108 2.82 -22.34 -4.30
CA PHE A 108 1.74 -21.98 -5.22
C PHE A 108 0.68 -23.11 -5.27
N PRO A 109 -0.61 -22.78 -5.43
CA PRO A 109 -1.15 -21.42 -5.57
C PRO A 109 -1.20 -20.64 -4.25
N ILE A 110 -0.88 -19.34 -4.31
CA ILE A 110 -1.03 -18.42 -3.17
C ILE A 110 -2.37 -17.73 -3.29
N LYS A 111 -3.11 -17.65 -2.20
CA LYS A 111 -4.37 -16.90 -2.13
C LYS A 111 -4.08 -15.50 -1.61
N ILE A 112 -4.40 -14.47 -2.39
CA ILE A 112 -4.31 -13.06 -2.00
C ILE A 112 -5.68 -12.42 -2.24
N GLY A 113 -6.32 -11.94 -1.18
CA GLY A 113 -7.71 -11.50 -1.18
C GLY A 113 -8.67 -12.61 -1.62
N LYS A 114 -9.38 -12.36 -2.72
CA LYS A 114 -10.31 -13.33 -3.32
C LYS A 114 -9.69 -14.13 -4.47
N GLU A 115 -8.49 -13.76 -4.91
CA GLU A 115 -7.84 -14.31 -6.10
C GLU A 115 -6.81 -15.38 -5.71
N SER A 116 -6.55 -16.31 -6.63
CA SER A 116 -5.50 -17.33 -6.49
C SER A 116 -4.45 -17.11 -7.57
N TYR A 117 -3.19 -17.03 -7.15
CA TYR A 117 -2.03 -16.80 -8.02
C TYR A 117 -1.25 -18.10 -8.11
N TYR A 118 -0.89 -18.52 -9.32
CA TYR A 118 -0.20 -19.78 -9.60
C TYR A 118 1.29 -19.58 -9.91
N SER A 119 1.74 -18.33 -10.05
CA SER A 119 3.14 -17.98 -10.24
C SER A 119 3.41 -16.54 -9.79
N ASP A 120 4.69 -16.22 -9.60
CA ASP A 120 5.15 -14.87 -9.31
C ASP A 120 4.87 -13.89 -10.47
N TYR A 121 4.92 -14.36 -11.72
CA TYR A 121 4.55 -13.58 -12.91
C TYR A 121 3.12 -13.06 -12.89
N GLN A 122 2.20 -13.73 -12.19
CA GLN A 122 0.81 -13.27 -12.05
C GLN A 122 0.65 -12.28 -10.89
N LEU A 123 1.35 -12.49 -9.77
CA LEU A 123 1.18 -11.66 -8.57
C LEU A 123 1.94 -10.33 -8.64
N LYS A 124 3.15 -10.32 -9.23
CA LYS A 124 3.97 -9.10 -9.34
C LYS A 124 3.24 -7.94 -10.04
N PRO A 125 2.56 -8.14 -11.19
CA PRO A 125 1.82 -7.07 -11.85
C PRO A 125 0.75 -6.41 -10.98
N ASP A 126 0.05 -7.18 -10.14
CA ASP A 126 -1.02 -6.64 -9.30
C ASP A 126 -0.46 -5.83 -8.12
N ILE A 127 0.66 -6.25 -7.53
CA ILE A 127 1.40 -5.45 -6.53
C ILE A 127 1.89 -4.15 -7.16
N ILE A 128 2.49 -4.23 -8.35
CA ILE A 128 2.97 -3.07 -9.12
C ILE A 128 1.83 -2.11 -9.42
N LYS A 129 0.68 -2.63 -9.84
CA LYS A 129 -0.51 -1.83 -10.14
C LYS A 129 -0.98 -1.06 -8.91
N ILE A 130 -1.12 -1.74 -7.77
CA ILE A 130 -1.55 -1.09 -6.51
C ILE A 130 -0.54 -0.04 -6.06
N PHE A 131 0.76 -0.33 -6.13
CA PHE A 131 1.78 0.67 -5.81
C PHE A 131 1.68 1.90 -6.71
N ARG A 132 1.49 1.71 -8.02
CA ARG A 132 1.30 2.83 -8.96
C ARG A 132 0.04 3.64 -8.66
N GLU A 133 -1.07 2.99 -8.29
CA GLU A 133 -2.30 3.67 -7.88
C GLU A 133 -2.11 4.48 -6.59
N ILE A 134 -1.37 3.95 -5.62
CA ILE A 134 -0.99 4.65 -4.39
C ILE A 134 -0.15 5.89 -4.71
N ILE A 135 0.94 5.72 -5.46
CA ILE A 135 1.84 6.82 -5.83
C ILE A 135 1.11 7.87 -6.65
N SER A 136 0.28 7.47 -7.61
CA SER A 136 -0.54 8.40 -8.40
C SER A 136 -1.50 9.19 -7.51
N SER A 137 -2.05 8.56 -6.47
CA SER A 137 -2.90 9.24 -5.50
C SER A 137 -2.12 10.30 -4.72
N PHE A 138 -0.84 10.10 -4.41
CA PHE A 138 0.01 11.13 -3.78
C PHE A 138 0.27 12.36 -4.66
N PHE A 139 0.17 12.21 -5.98
CA PHE A 139 0.30 13.30 -6.95
C PHE A 139 -1.00 14.07 -7.22
N ASP A 140 -2.12 13.56 -6.71
CA ASP A 140 -3.44 14.19 -6.76
C ASP A 140 -3.67 14.97 -5.46
N GLU A 141 -3.48 16.30 -5.52
CA GLU A 141 -3.54 17.17 -4.34
C GLU A 141 -4.92 17.20 -3.69
N GLU A 142 -5.98 17.18 -4.50
CA GLU A 142 -7.35 17.19 -4.03
C GLU A 142 -7.63 15.89 -3.27
N ARG A 143 -7.29 14.75 -3.88
CA ARG A 143 -7.43 13.44 -3.25
C ARG A 143 -6.63 13.34 -1.96
N ILE A 144 -5.37 13.76 -1.93
CA ILE A 144 -4.55 13.68 -0.71
C ILE A 144 -5.12 14.55 0.40
N ARG A 145 -5.57 15.76 0.08
CA ARG A 145 -6.20 16.65 1.06
C ARG A 145 -7.41 15.96 1.69
N ASP A 146 -8.27 15.36 0.91
CA ASP A 146 -9.48 14.68 1.39
C ASP A 146 -9.13 13.43 2.23
N LYS A 147 -8.04 12.73 1.89
CA LYS A 147 -7.62 11.53 2.63
C LYS A 147 -6.82 11.83 3.90
N LYS A 148 -6.34 13.06 4.13
CA LYS A 148 -5.61 13.42 5.37
C LYS A 148 -6.46 13.26 6.61
N GLU A 149 -7.73 13.67 6.55
CA GLU A 149 -8.67 13.51 7.66
C GLU A 149 -8.94 12.03 7.96
N ILE A 150 -9.16 11.23 6.91
CA ILE A 150 -9.33 9.78 7.04
C ILE A 150 -8.09 9.14 7.66
N PHE A 151 -6.88 9.56 7.28
CA PHE A 151 -5.65 9.04 7.88
C PHE A 151 -5.53 9.40 9.36
N ALA A 152 -5.98 10.59 9.79
CA ALA A 152 -6.02 10.93 11.20
C ALA A 152 -7.02 10.06 11.98
N ILE A 153 -8.21 9.81 11.41
CA ILE A 153 -9.21 8.89 12.00
C ILE A 153 -8.66 7.47 12.12
N ILE A 154 -7.88 7.01 11.12
CA ILE A 154 -7.23 5.69 11.17
C ILE A 154 -6.25 5.63 12.35
N GLU A 155 -5.39 6.62 12.54
CA GLU A 155 -4.44 6.62 13.67
C GLU A 155 -5.16 6.67 15.03
N GLU A 156 -6.17 7.54 15.18
CA GLU A 156 -6.99 7.62 16.41
C GLU A 156 -7.61 6.25 16.77
N LYS A 157 -8.10 5.52 15.75
CA LYS A 157 -8.66 4.18 15.95
C LYS A 157 -7.60 3.14 16.28
N LEU A 158 -6.45 3.17 15.61
CA LEU A 158 -5.38 2.22 15.89
C LEU A 158 -4.84 2.37 17.32
N GLU A 159 -4.76 3.60 17.83
CA GLU A 159 -4.36 3.94 19.19
C GLU A 159 -5.44 3.56 20.23
N SER A 160 -6.70 3.94 20.00
CA SER A 160 -7.79 3.66 20.95
C SER A 160 -8.16 2.18 21.06
N GLU A 161 -7.96 1.41 19.99
CA GLU A 161 -8.25 -0.02 19.91
C GLU A 161 -6.99 -0.88 20.09
N GLU A 162 -5.92 -0.35 20.69
CA GLU A 162 -4.66 -1.09 20.92
C GLU A 162 -4.87 -2.34 21.80
N ASN A 163 -5.92 -2.34 22.63
CA ASN A 163 -6.33 -3.47 23.49
C ASN A 163 -7.58 -4.20 23.00
N ASP A 164 -8.22 -3.73 21.91
CA ASP A 164 -9.49 -4.28 21.42
C ASP A 164 -9.23 -5.12 20.16
N ASN A 165 -9.69 -6.37 20.17
CA ASN A 165 -9.34 -7.39 19.18
C ASN A 165 -10.15 -7.25 17.88
N LYS A 166 -10.52 -6.02 17.50
CA LYS A 166 -11.38 -5.76 16.35
C LYS A 166 -10.73 -6.19 15.04
N SER A 167 -11.54 -6.79 14.20
CA SER A 167 -11.17 -7.17 12.85
C SER A 167 -11.00 -5.93 11.96
N GLY A 168 -10.16 -6.03 10.92
CA GLY A 168 -9.99 -4.93 9.97
C GLY A 168 -11.28 -4.55 9.23
N ASP A 169 -12.20 -5.49 9.03
CA ASP A 169 -13.52 -5.20 8.45
C ASP A 169 -14.35 -4.30 9.39
N GLU A 170 -14.35 -4.54 10.71
CA GLU A 170 -15.02 -3.67 11.70
C GLU A 170 -14.40 -2.27 11.76
N MET A 171 -13.08 -2.17 11.62
CA MET A 171 -12.41 -0.87 11.55
C MET A 171 -12.85 -0.08 10.33
N ILE A 172 -12.92 -0.71 9.15
CA ILE A 172 -13.38 -0.06 7.91
C ILE A 172 -14.81 0.48 8.09
N GLU A 173 -15.73 -0.32 8.61
CA GLU A 173 -17.11 0.11 8.88
C GLU A 173 -17.14 1.32 9.81
N SER A 174 -16.35 1.27 10.88
CA SER A 174 -16.31 2.33 11.89
C SER A 174 -15.73 3.63 11.36
N ILE A 175 -14.74 3.57 10.45
CA ILE A 175 -14.16 4.75 9.77
C ILE A 175 -15.19 5.35 8.79
N LEU A 176 -15.84 4.51 7.98
CA LEU A 176 -16.87 4.95 7.04
C LEU A 176 -18.08 5.55 7.75
N GLY A 177 -18.46 5.03 8.92
CA GLY A 177 -19.55 5.56 9.74
C GLY A 177 -19.27 6.96 10.30
N LYS A 178 -18.03 7.28 10.68
CA LYS A 178 -17.63 8.63 11.12
C LYS A 178 -17.53 9.63 9.96
N ASN A 179 -17.26 9.18 8.74
CA ASN A 179 -17.11 10.05 7.58
C ASN A 179 -18.45 10.49 6.93
N ASN A 180 -19.57 9.91 7.39
CA ASN A 180 -20.93 10.21 6.91
C ASN A 180 -21.78 10.98 7.95
N ALA A 181 -21.16 11.42 9.06
CA ALA A 181 -21.81 12.15 10.16
C ALA A 181 -21.25 13.59 10.22
#